data_AF-A0A9D4EUH1-F1
#
_entry.id   AF-A0A9D4EUH1-F1
#
_cell.length_a   1.000
_cell.length_b   1.000
_cell.length_c   1.000
_cell.angle_alpha   90.00
_cell.angle_beta   90.00
_cell.angle_gamma   90.00
#
_symmetry.space_group_name_H-M   'P 1'
#
loop_
_entity.id
_entity.type
_entity.pdbx_description
1 polymer ?
#
loop_
_entity_poly.entity_id
_entity_poly.type
_entity_poly.pdbx_seq_one_letter_code
_entity_poly.pdbx_strand_id
1 'polypeptide(L)'
;MCVKDLKYCGKDLKYCGKDLKYCGKDLKYCGQDLKYCGKDLKYCGKDLKYCGKDLKYCGKDLKYCGKDLKYCGKDLKYCGQDLKYCGQDLKYCGKDLKYCGKDLKYC
;
A
#
# COMPACT_ATOMS: atom_id res chain seq x y z
N MET A 1 32.14 24.96 0.52
CA MET A 1 30.70 24.66 0.51
C MET A 1 30.46 23.28 -0.10
N CYS A 2 30.88 23.06 -1.35
CA CYS A 2 30.63 21.84 -2.12
C CYS A 2 30.83 20.48 -1.44
N VAL A 3 31.87 20.27 -0.64
CA VAL A 3 32.11 18.95 0.00
C VAL A 3 31.08 18.63 1.08
N LYS A 4 30.59 19.64 1.83
CA LYS A 4 29.52 19.44 2.82
C LYS A 4 28.18 19.19 2.11
N ASP A 5 27.92 19.92 1.03
CA ASP A 5 26.69 19.82 0.24
C ASP A 5 26.60 18.46 -0.48
N LEU A 6 27.70 17.99 -1.08
CA LEU A 6 27.83 16.62 -1.63
C LEU A 6 27.59 15.53 -0.59
N LYS A 7 28.09 15.72 0.64
CA LYS A 7 27.94 14.73 1.73
C LYS A 7 26.52 14.70 2.28
N TYR A 8 25.82 15.84 2.27
CA TYR A 8 24.41 15.95 2.63
C TYR A 8 23.55 15.26 1.57
N CYS A 9 23.80 15.57 0.29
CA CYS A 9 23.13 14.92 -0.83
C CYS A 9 23.31 13.41 -0.89
N GLY A 10 24.51 12.91 -0.60
CA GLY A 10 24.75 11.47 -0.52
C GLY A 10 23.97 10.78 0.60
N LYS A 11 23.69 11.48 1.71
CA LYS A 11 22.83 10.96 2.79
C LYS A 11 21.37 10.96 2.37
N ASP A 12 20.87 12.06 1.80
CA ASP A 12 19.48 12.20 1.38
C ASP A 12 19.13 11.18 0.30
N LEU A 13 20.00 10.99 -0.69
CA LEU A 13 19.89 9.93 -1.70
C LEU A 13 19.79 8.53 -1.07
N LYS A 14 20.56 8.27 -0.01
CA LYS A 14 20.57 6.97 0.67
C LYS A 14 19.31 6.75 1.51
N TYR A 15 18.77 7.81 2.13
CA TYR A 15 17.48 7.75 2.82
C TYR A 15 16.36 7.50 1.81
N CYS A 16 16.35 8.23 0.70
CA CYS A 16 15.38 8.03 -0.38
C CYS A 16 15.40 6.63 -0.98
N GLY A 17 16.59 6.05 -1.18
CA GLY A 17 16.70 4.66 -1.63
C GLY A 17 16.12 3.65 -0.63
N LYS A 18 16.19 3.93 0.68
CA LYS A 18 15.57 3.07 1.70
C LYS A 18 14.05 3.23 1.70
N ASP A 19 13.55 4.47 1.67
CA ASP A 19 12.11 4.76 1.70
C ASP A 19 11.41 4.16 0.48
N LEU A 20 12.01 4.31 -0.71
CA LEU A 20 11.60 3.63 -1.93
C LEU A 20 11.49 2.10 -1.78
N LYS A 21 12.46 1.49 -1.09
CA LYS A 21 12.49 0.03 -0.87
C LYS A 21 11.42 -0.42 0.12
N TYR A 22 11.17 0.37 1.17
CA TYR A 22 10.06 0.11 2.10
C TYR A 22 8.73 0.22 1.38
N CYS A 23 8.53 1.29 0.61
CA CYS A 23 7.33 1.48 -0.18
C CYS A 23 7.07 0.37 -1.19
N GLY A 24 8.11 -0.13 -1.87
CA GLY A 24 7.98 -1.29 -2.75
C GLY A 24 7.56 -2.57 -2.03
N LYS A 25 7.94 -2.75 -0.76
CA LYS A 25 7.49 -3.88 0.06
C LYS A 25 6.04 -3.71 0.48
N ASP A 26 5.67 -2.54 0.98
CA ASP A 26 4.31 -2.26 1.46
C ASP A 26 3.30 -2.39 0.32
N LEU A 27 3.64 -1.88 -0.87
CA LEU A 27 2.92 -2.10 -2.11
C LEU A 27 2.70 -3.59 -2.43
N LYS A 28 3.72 -4.42 -2.23
CA LYS A 28 3.66 -5.86 -2.50
C LYS A 28 2.76 -6.58 -1.50
N TYR A 29 2.85 -6.25 -0.21
CA TYR A 29 1.96 -6.77 0.83
C TYR A 29 0.51 -6.39 0.52
N CYS A 30 0.26 -5.13 0.22
CA CYS A 30 -1.05 -4.66 -0.17
C CYS A 30 -1.63 -5.35 -1.40
N GLY A 31 -0.78 -5.60 -2.41
CA GLY A 31 -1.18 -6.39 -3.57
C GLY A 31 -1.52 -7.86 -3.25
N GLN A 32 -0.92 -8.45 -2.20
CA GLN A 32 -1.27 -9.78 -1.73
C GLN A 32 -2.58 -9.78 -0.94
N ASP A 33 -2.76 -8.85 -0.02
CA ASP A 33 -3.98 -8.72 0.79
C ASP A 33 -5.21 -8.48 -0.10
N LEU A 34 -5.06 -7.61 -1.12
CA LEU A 34 -6.03 -7.41 -2.18
C LEU A 34 -6.44 -8.71 -2.89
N LYS A 35 -5.47 -9.58 -3.20
CA LYS A 35 -5.73 -10.87 -3.85
C LYS A 35 -6.45 -11.84 -2.92
N TYR A 36 -6.09 -11.88 -1.65
CA TYR A 36 -6.78 -12.70 -0.65
C TYR A 36 -8.23 -12.25 -0.51
N CYS A 37 -8.44 -10.94 -0.34
CA CYS A 37 -9.78 -10.38 -0.30
C CYS A 37 -10.61 -10.68 -1.55
N GLY A 38 -10.03 -10.57 -2.75
CA GLY A 38 -10.70 -10.98 -3.98
C GLY A 38 -11.13 -12.45 -4.00
N LYS A 39 -10.35 -13.35 -3.39
CA LYS A 39 -10.70 -14.78 -3.26
C LYS A 39 -11.81 -14.99 -2.24
N ASP A 40 -11.75 -14.34 -1.09
CA ASP A 40 -12.75 -14.46 -0.02
C ASP A 40 -14.10 -13.92 -0.49
N LEU A 41 -14.11 -12.78 -1.19
CA LEU A 41 -15.30 -12.24 -1.86
C LEU A 41 -15.91 -13.22 -2.86
N LYS A 42 -15.08 -13.90 -3.64
CA LYS A 42 -15.54 -14.90 -4.62
C LYS A 42 -16.11 -16.14 -3.92
N TYR A 43 -15.52 -16.55 -2.80
CA TYR A 43 -16.02 -17.65 -1.99
C TYR A 43 -17.38 -17.30 -1.40
N CYS A 44 -17.49 -16.12 -0.79
CA CYS A 44 -18.75 -15.60 -0.29
C CYS A 44 -19.83 -15.46 -1.37
N GLY A 45 -19.50 -14.99 -2.57
CA GLY A 45 -20.43 -14.95 -3.68
C GLY A 45 -20.95 -16.34 -4.09
N LYS A 46 -20.12 -17.38 -3.99
CA LYS A 46 -20.55 -18.78 -4.22
C LYS A 46 -21.45 -19.26 -3.10
N ASP A 47 -21.06 -19.07 -1.85
CA ASP A 47 -21.84 -19.48 -0.68
C ASP A 47 -23.23 -18.84 -0.70
N LEU A 48 -23.31 -17.54 -0.97
CA LEU A 48 -24.58 -16.82 -1.14
C LEU A 48 -25.46 -17.43 -2.24
N LYS A 49 -24.86 -17.86 -3.37
CA LYS A 49 -25.59 -18.50 -4.47
C LYS A 49 -26.12 -19.89 -4.10
N TYR A 50 -25.38 -20.67 -3.31
CA TYR A 50 -25.88 -21.92 -2.72
C TYR A 50 -26.98 -21.62 -1.69
N CYS A 51 -26.78 -20.59 -0.90
CA CYS A 51 -27.70 -20.23 0.16
C CYS A 51 -29.07 -19.73 -0.30
N GLY A 52 -29.12 -19.02 -1.43
CA GLY A 52 -30.39 -18.68 -2.08
C GLY A 52 -31.21 -19.92 -2.49
N LYS A 53 -30.59 -21.11 -2.57
CA LYS A 53 -31.27 -22.39 -2.82
C LYS A 53 -31.75 -23.07 -1.54
N ASP A 54 -31.03 -22.90 -0.41
CA ASP A 54 -31.30 -23.54 0.89
C ASP A 54 -31.58 -22.52 2.01
N LEU A 55 -32.65 -21.72 1.84
CA LEU A 55 -32.99 -20.54 2.65
C LEU A 55 -32.98 -20.71 4.18
N LYS A 56 -33.07 -21.94 4.72
CA LYS A 56 -33.16 -22.20 6.17
C LYS A 56 -31.82 -22.21 6.91
N TYR A 57 -30.70 -22.48 6.24
CA TYR A 57 -29.36 -22.55 6.87
C TYR A 57 -28.54 -21.26 6.74
N CYS A 58 -29.03 -20.30 5.95
CA CYS A 58 -28.19 -19.27 5.35
C CYS A 58 -27.95 -18.00 6.17
N GLY A 59 -28.71 -17.78 7.24
CA GLY A 59 -28.55 -16.57 8.06
C GLY A 59 -27.17 -16.44 8.72
N LYS A 60 -26.54 -17.57 9.08
CA LYS A 60 -25.17 -17.57 9.65
C LYS A 60 -24.12 -17.32 8.59
N ASP A 61 -24.23 -17.97 7.43
CA ASP A 61 -23.27 -17.85 6.34
C ASP A 61 -23.28 -16.44 5.73
N LEU A 62 -24.47 -15.86 5.52
CA LEU A 62 -24.66 -14.45 5.15
C LEU A 62 -23.96 -13.48 6.13
N LYS A 63 -24.05 -13.76 7.44
CA LYS A 63 -23.46 -12.93 8.49
C LYS A 63 -21.94 -13.06 8.52
N TYR A 64 -21.39 -14.25 8.28
CA TYR A 64 -19.95 -14.46 8.15
C TYR A 64 -19.41 -13.74 6.92
N CYS A 65 -20.06 -13.91 5.77
CA CYS A 65 -19.67 -13.20 4.56
C CYS A 65 -19.71 -11.69 4.69
N GLY A 66 -20.72 -11.13 5.36
CA GLY A 66 -20.78 -9.70 5.66
C GLY A 66 -19.63 -9.21 6.56
N LYS A 67 -19.14 -10.05 7.49
CA LYS A 67 -17.96 -9.73 8.30
C LYS A 67 -16.68 -9.75 7.46
N ASP A 68 -16.49 -10.79 6.65
CA ASP A 68 -15.29 -10.93 5.81
C ASP A 68 -15.18 -9.78 4.80
N LEU A 69 -16.29 -9.43 4.15
CA LEU A 69 -16.44 -8.23 3.34
C LEU A 69 -15.97 -6.95 4.06
N LYS A 70 -16.34 -6.80 5.34
CA LYS A 70 -15.99 -5.63 6.16
C LYS A 70 -14.51 -5.62 6.54
N TYR A 71 -13.91 -6.77 6.83
CA TYR A 71 -12.47 -6.88 7.06
C TYR A 71 -11.69 -6.50 5.81
N CYS A 72 -12.08 -7.06 4.66
CA CYS A 72 -11.48 -6.70 3.39
C CYS A 72 -11.56 -5.23 3.04
N GLY A 73 -12.69 -4.57 3.34
CA GLY A 73 -12.81 -3.12 3.19
C GLY A 73 -11.87 -2.31 4.09
N LYS A 74 -11.53 -2.82 5.28
CA LYS A 74 -10.55 -2.17 6.18
C LYS A 74 -9.13 -2.35 5.67
N ASP A 75 -8.76 -3.55 5.24
CA ASP A 75 -7.42 -3.85 4.73
C ASP A 75 -7.13 -3.03 3.48
N LEU A 76 -8.11 -2.95 2.57
CA LEU A 76 -8.10 -2.05 1.42
C LEU A 76 -7.83 -0.58 1.79
N LYS A 77 -8.47 -0.09 2.85
CA LYS A 77 -8.31 1.29 3.32
C LYS A 77 -6.91 1.53 3.89
N TYR A 78 -6.39 0.57 4.65
CA TYR A 78 -5.03 0.63 5.20
C TYR A 78 -4.00 0.68 4.07
N CYS A 79 -4.15 -0.20 3.09
CA CYS A 79 -3.32 -0.19 1.90
C CYS A 79 -3.38 1.11 1.10
N GLY A 80 -4.56 1.72 1.00
CA GLY A 80 -4.71 3.05 0.42
C GLY A 80 -4.01 4.16 1.20
N GLN A 81 -3.84 4.02 2.52
CA GLN A 81 -3.06 4.95 3.34
C GLN A 81 -1.56 4.75 3.15
N ASP A 82 -1.07 3.52 3.19
CA ASP A 82 0.35 3.20 2.98
C ASP A 82 0.82 3.70 1.61
N LEU A 83 0.00 3.49 0.57
CA LEU A 83 0.21 4.04 -0.76
C LEU A 83 0.36 5.57 -0.78
N LYS A 84 -0.44 6.28 0.03
CA LYS A 84 -0.37 7.75 0.12
C LYS A 84 0.89 8.21 0.81
N TYR A 85 1.28 7.55 1.91
CA TYR A 85 2.55 7.83 2.59
C TYR A 85 3.73 7.63 1.65
N CYS A 86 3.74 6.51 0.94
CA CYS A 86 4.76 6.25 -0.07
C CYS A 86 4.81 7.29 -1.20
N GLY A 87 3.64 7.76 -1.65
CA GLY A 87 3.57 8.86 -2.61
C GLY A 87 4.11 10.18 -2.06
N GLN A 88 4.00 10.43 -0.75
CA GLN A 88 4.58 11.61 -0.10
C GLN A 88 6.10 11.48 0.03
N ASP A 89 6.60 10.34 0.50
CA ASP A 89 8.04 10.08 0.64
C ASP A 89 8.75 10.21 -0.72
N LEU A 90 8.15 9.64 -1.77
CA LEU A 90 8.60 9.83 -3.15
C LEU A 90 8.70 11.31 -3.58
N LYS A 91 7.73 12.13 -3.18
CA LYS A 91 7.73 13.57 -3.49
C LYS A 91 8.82 14.30 -2.73
N TYR A 92 9.04 13.97 -1.45
CA TYR A 92 10.15 14.53 -0.67
C TYR A 92 11.49 14.18 -1.31
N CYS A 93 11.67 12.91 -1.65
CA CYS A 93 12.86 12.45 -2.37
C CYS A 93 13.10 13.14 -3.70
N GLY A 94 12.04 13.38 -4.48
CA GLY A 94 12.13 14.15 -5.72
C GLY A 94 12.56 15.61 -5.49
N LYS A 95 12.15 16.23 -4.37
CA LYS A 95 12.58 17.58 -3.99
C LYS A 95 14.04 17.60 -3.55
N ASP A 96 14.45 16.65 -2.72
CA ASP A 96 15.83 16.54 -2.22
C ASP A 96 16.80 16.28 -3.37
N LEU A 97 16.45 15.39 -4.30
CA LEU A 97 17.19 15.17 -5.55
C LEU A 97 17.34 16.45 -6.37
N LYS A 98 16.28 17.25 -6.48
CA LYS A 98 16.27 18.51 -7.24
C LYS A 98 17.11 19.60 -6.56
N TYR A 99 17.10 19.63 -5.22
CA TYR A 99 17.95 20.51 -4.43
C TYR A 99 19.42 20.14 -4.61
N CYS A 100 19.75 18.85 -4.48
CA CYS A 100 21.08 18.31 -4.74
C CYS A 100 21.59 18.57 -6.16
N GLY A 101 20.75 18.41 -7.17
CA GLY A 101 21.11 18.72 -8.55
C GLY A 101 21.37 20.22 -8.78
N LYS A 102 20.73 21.10 -8.01
CA LYS A 102 21.04 22.54 -8.04
C LYS A 102 22.37 22.82 -7.35
N ASP A 103 22.57 22.33 -6.13
CA ASP A 103 23.80 22.57 -5.37
C ASP A 103 25.05 22.07 -6.12
N LEU A 104 24.95 20.89 -6.76
CA LEU A 104 26.00 20.36 -7.65
C LEU A 104 26.28 21.25 -8.87
N LYS A 105 25.26 21.93 -9.40
CA LYS A 105 25.40 22.81 -10.57
C LYS A 105 26.08 24.14 -10.23
N TYR A 106 25.99 24.59 -8.98
CA TYR A 106 26.52 25.87 -8.50
C TYR A 106 27.88 25.73 -7.76
N CYS A 107 28.61 24.61 -7.96
CA CYS A 107 29.79 24.22 -7.18
C CYS A 107 31.17 24.31 -7.89
#